data_AF-A0A8B6DFM4-F1
#
_entry.id   AF-A0A8B6DFM4-F1
#
_cell.length_a   1.000
_cell.length_b   1.000
_cell.length_c   1.000
_cell.angle_alpha   90.00
_cell.angle_beta   90.00
_cell.angle_gamma   90.00
#
_symmetry.space_group_name_H-M   'P 1'
#
loop_
_entity.id
_entity.type
_entity.pdbx_description
1 polymer ?
#
loop_
_entity_poly.entity_id
_entity_poly.type
_entity_poly.pdbx_seq_one_letter_code
_entity_poly.pdbx_strand_id
1 'polypeptide(L)'
;MIYNKSNKTHHGIDNRENEQDQRMYGNNRDTCPVISLDLYLSKLSPKCDALFQQPLQYPKQTCWYAAQPMGKNKVAGMMARISKTAGLSKRYTNHYIKATVAIGLKKAGVDLLSIMSVTGHRNVKSLDSYIEGSTYQDHRQL
;
A
#
# COMPACT_ATOMS: atom_id res chain seq x y z
N MET A 1 3.40 -42.57 -25.13
CA MET A 1 3.98 -42.50 -23.77
C MET A 1 5.46 -42.23 -23.89
N ILE A 2 5.95 -41.05 -23.47
CA ILE A 2 7.22 -40.90 -22.73
C ILE A 2 7.03 -39.68 -21.81
N TYR A 3 6.78 -39.94 -20.53
CA TYR A 3 6.84 -38.95 -19.46
C TYR A 3 8.32 -38.77 -19.11
N ASN A 4 8.88 -37.57 -19.30
CA ASN A 4 10.26 -37.28 -18.95
C ASN A 4 10.33 -36.39 -17.70
N LYS A 5 10.70 -37.02 -16.59
CA LYS A 5 10.79 -36.46 -15.24
C LYS A 5 12.22 -36.00 -15.00
N SER A 6 12.61 -34.81 -15.46
CA SER A 6 13.74 -34.02 -14.94
C SER A 6 14.00 -32.77 -15.80
N ASN A 7 13.41 -31.64 -15.41
CA ASN A 7 14.10 -30.36 -15.37
C ASN A 7 13.29 -29.41 -14.48
N LYS A 8 13.60 -29.44 -13.19
CA LYS A 8 13.16 -28.42 -12.23
C LYS A 8 13.96 -27.15 -12.47
N THR A 9 13.67 -26.44 -13.54
CA THR A 9 13.87 -24.99 -13.57
C THR A 9 12.54 -24.40 -13.16
N HIS A 10 12.48 -23.91 -11.92
CA HIS A 10 11.39 -23.10 -11.41
C HIS A 10 11.36 -21.82 -12.26
N HIS A 11 10.72 -21.88 -13.43
CA HIS A 11 10.29 -20.70 -14.15
C HIS A 11 9.30 -20.02 -13.20
N GLY A 12 9.77 -18.96 -12.55
CA GLY A 12 8.93 -18.12 -11.72
C GLY A 12 7.71 -17.75 -12.54
N ILE A 13 6.54 -17.88 -11.92
CA ILE A 13 5.26 -17.41 -12.45
C ILE A 13 5.50 -16.08 -13.13
N ASP A 14 5.27 -16.04 -14.44
CA ASP A 14 5.32 -14.81 -15.21
C ASP A 14 4.30 -13.87 -14.59
N ASN A 15 4.75 -12.78 -13.97
CA ASN A 15 3.88 -11.83 -13.29
C ASN A 15 3.02 -11.02 -14.28
N ARG A 16 3.14 -11.26 -15.59
CA ARG A 16 2.42 -10.54 -16.65
C ARG A 16 0.97 -10.95 -16.84
N GLU A 17 0.50 -12.05 -16.23
CA GLU A 17 -0.88 -12.56 -16.45
C GLU A 17 -1.90 -12.16 -15.38
N ASN A 18 -1.52 -11.36 -14.37
CA ASN A 18 -2.44 -10.90 -13.32
C ASN A 18 -2.54 -9.36 -13.26
N GLU A 19 -2.72 -8.71 -14.42
CA GLU A 19 -3.35 -7.37 -14.43
C GLU A 19 -4.84 -7.53 -14.06
N GLN A 20 -5.10 -7.85 -12.79
CA GLN A 20 -6.40 -7.62 -12.21
C GLN A 20 -6.64 -6.12 -12.28
N ASP A 21 -7.69 -5.72 -13.00
CA ASP A 21 -8.12 -4.34 -13.14
C ASP A 21 -8.56 -3.81 -11.77
N GLN A 22 -7.58 -3.32 -11.00
CA GLN A 22 -7.77 -2.80 -9.66
C GLN A 22 -8.44 -1.43 -9.76
N ARG A 23 -9.70 -1.36 -9.30
CA ARG A 23 -10.51 -0.15 -9.33
C ARG A 23 -10.66 0.44 -7.94
N MET A 24 -10.61 1.77 -7.85
CA MET A 24 -11.02 2.50 -6.65
C MET A 24 -12.40 3.10 -6.88
N TYR A 25 -13.27 3.01 -5.88
CA TYR A 25 -14.63 3.55 -5.93
C TYR A 25 -14.72 4.81 -5.09
N GLY A 26 -15.12 5.91 -5.72
CA GLY A 26 -15.31 7.19 -5.06
C GLY A 26 -16.57 7.23 -4.22
N ASN A 27 -16.61 8.16 -3.28
CA ASN A 27 -17.82 8.57 -2.57
C ASN A 27 -17.80 10.10 -2.45
N ASN A 28 -18.96 10.74 -2.32
CA ASN A 28 -19.04 12.21 -2.26
C ASN A 28 -18.81 12.75 -0.84
N ARG A 29 -17.85 12.19 -0.10
CA ARG A 29 -17.48 12.66 1.24
C ARG A 29 -16.13 13.34 1.21
N ASP A 30 -15.90 14.26 2.14
CA ASP A 30 -14.61 14.96 2.28
C ASP A 30 -13.43 14.02 2.56
N THR A 31 -13.72 12.80 3.06
CA THR A 31 -12.74 11.75 3.33
C THR A 31 -12.59 10.75 2.17
N CYS A 32 -13.10 11.08 0.98
CA CYS A 32 -13.02 10.19 -0.16
C CYS A 32 -11.56 10.00 -0.63
N PRO A 33 -11.05 8.76 -0.67
CA PRO A 33 -9.70 8.50 -1.13
C PRO A 33 -9.53 8.78 -2.63
N VAL A 34 -10.56 8.60 -3.45
CA VAL A 34 -10.52 8.85 -4.91
C VAL A 34 -10.38 10.34 -5.18
N ILE A 35 -11.24 11.18 -4.60
CA ILE A 35 -11.17 12.65 -4.76
C ILE A 35 -9.82 13.18 -4.27
N SER A 36 -9.34 12.66 -3.13
CA SER A 36 -8.04 13.04 -2.58
C SER A 36 -6.88 12.67 -3.51
N LEU A 37 -6.94 11.48 -4.12
CA LEU A 37 -5.93 11.02 -5.07
C LEU A 37 -5.99 11.80 -6.40
N ASP A 38 -7.18 12.08 -6.93
CA ASP A 38 -7.35 12.88 -8.15
C ASP A 38 -6.78 14.29 -7.96
N LEU A 39 -7.06 14.91 -6.81
CA LEU A 39 -6.46 16.19 -6.46
C LEU A 39 -4.94 16.07 -6.41
N TYR A 40 -4.40 15.05 -5.74
CA TYR A 40 -2.96 14.82 -5.66
C TYR A 40 -2.32 14.71 -7.05
N LEU A 41 -2.88 13.86 -7.92
CA LEU A 41 -2.42 13.64 -9.29
C LEU A 41 -2.46 14.93 -10.12
N SER A 42 -3.52 15.75 -9.96
CA SER A 42 -3.64 17.04 -10.66
C SER A 42 -2.56 18.06 -10.30
N LYS A 43 -1.85 17.86 -9.17
CA LYS A 43 -0.81 18.76 -8.66
C LYS A 43 0.60 18.24 -8.89
N LEU A 44 0.76 17.01 -9.40
CA LEU A 44 2.05 16.44 -9.75
C LEU A 44 2.69 17.21 -10.91
N SER A 45 4.02 17.20 -10.96
CA SER A 45 4.73 17.69 -12.14
C SER A 45 4.60 16.69 -13.28
N PRO A 46 4.20 17.13 -14.50
CA PRO A 46 4.10 16.24 -15.66
C PRO A 46 5.47 15.81 -16.23
N LYS A 47 6.57 16.33 -15.67
CA LYS A 47 7.93 16.03 -16.11
C LYS A 47 8.58 14.86 -15.36
N CYS A 48 7.82 14.16 -14.52
CA CYS A 48 8.31 13.05 -13.72
C CYS A 48 7.22 11.98 -13.55
N ASP A 49 7.52 10.75 -13.94
CA ASP A 49 6.56 9.64 -13.90
C ASP A 49 6.43 9.01 -12.49
N ALA A 50 7.25 9.45 -11.53
CA ALA A 50 7.18 8.95 -10.17
C ALA A 50 5.89 9.42 -9.49
N LEU A 51 5.13 8.48 -8.91
CA LEU A 51 3.93 8.80 -8.14
C LEU A 51 4.26 9.75 -6.98
N PHE A 52 5.26 9.41 -6.17
CA PHE A 52 5.71 10.27 -5.06
C PHE A 52 6.82 11.20 -5.51
N GLN A 53 6.48 12.48 -5.70
CA GLN A 53 7.41 13.54 -6.06
C GLN A 53 7.81 14.39 -4.84
N GLN A 54 8.94 15.11 -4.92
CA GLN A 54 9.36 16.00 -3.83
C GLN A 54 8.45 17.23 -3.75
N PRO A 55 7.91 17.57 -2.56
CA PRO A 55 7.10 18.78 -2.42
C PRO A 55 7.96 20.03 -2.58
N LEU A 56 7.40 21.05 -3.22
CA LEU A 56 8.01 22.38 -3.29
C LEU A 56 7.89 23.07 -1.92
N GLN A 57 8.91 23.85 -1.55
CA GLN A 57 8.84 24.69 -0.35
C GLN A 57 7.74 25.76 -0.48
N TYR A 58 7.53 26.26 -1.69
CA TYR A 58 6.51 27.23 -2.04
C TYR A 58 5.67 26.69 -3.21
N PRO A 59 4.59 25.96 -2.94
CA PRO A 59 3.71 25.40 -3.97
C PRO A 59 3.09 26.49 -4.85
N LYS A 60 2.96 26.21 -6.15
CA LYS A 60 2.21 27.06 -7.09
C LYS A 60 0.77 26.55 -7.17
N GLN A 61 -0.16 27.39 -7.64
CA GLN A 61 -1.58 26.97 -7.78
C GLN A 61 -1.74 25.69 -8.65
N THR A 62 -0.95 25.58 -9.71
CA THR A 62 -1.02 24.49 -10.69
C THR A 62 -0.11 23.31 -10.37
N CYS A 63 0.92 23.46 -9.53
CA CYS A 63 1.91 22.43 -9.29
C CYS A 63 2.49 22.54 -7.88
N TRP A 64 2.36 21.46 -7.10
CA TRP A 64 2.81 21.41 -5.71
C TRP A 64 4.14 20.68 -5.55
N TYR A 65 4.59 19.96 -6.59
CA TYR A 65 5.73 19.07 -6.53
C TYR A 65 6.80 19.42 -7.57
N ALA A 66 8.07 19.26 -7.20
CA ALA A 66 9.18 19.31 -8.14
C ALA A 66 9.19 18.05 -9.02
N ALA A 67 9.72 18.16 -10.24
CA ALA A 67 9.94 17.05 -11.15
C ALA A 67 11.08 16.13 -10.70
N GLN A 68 11.01 15.61 -9.47
CA GLN A 68 12.02 14.78 -8.86
C GLN A 68 11.36 13.72 -7.96
N PRO A 69 11.75 12.44 -8.08
CA PRO A 69 11.23 11.39 -7.22
C PRO A 69 11.58 11.62 -5.75
N MET A 70 10.67 11.23 -4.87
CA MET A 70 10.91 11.18 -3.45
C MET A 70 11.77 9.95 -3.09
N GLY A 71 12.79 10.13 -2.27
CA GLY A 71 13.67 9.03 -1.85
C GLY A 71 12.93 7.96 -1.05
N LYS A 72 13.31 6.69 -1.25
CA LYS A 72 12.67 5.52 -0.61
C LYS A 72 12.49 5.64 0.91
N ASN A 73 13.47 6.20 1.61
CA ASN A 73 13.42 6.36 3.07
C ASN A 73 12.37 7.41 3.50
N LYS A 74 12.18 8.48 2.71
CA LYS A 74 11.15 9.48 2.96
C LYS A 74 9.75 8.88 2.75
N VAL A 75 9.57 8.07 1.71
CA VAL A 75 8.31 7.37 1.44
C VAL A 75 8.03 6.32 2.54
N ALA A 76 9.02 5.51 2.90
CA ALA A 76 8.90 4.50 3.97
C ALA A 76 8.54 5.11 5.33
N GLY A 77 9.02 6.32 5.63
CA GLY A 77 8.73 7.05 6.86
C GLY A 77 7.50 7.97 6.80
N MET A 78 6.77 8.00 5.68
CA MET A 78 5.70 8.99 5.45
C MET A 78 4.58 8.89 6.49
N MET A 79 4.01 7.70 6.69
CA MET A 79 2.91 7.53 7.66
C MET A 79 3.33 7.81 9.10
N ALA A 80 4.58 7.47 9.45
CA ALA A 80 5.13 7.74 10.78
C ALA A 80 5.25 9.25 11.03
N ARG A 81 5.65 10.02 10.01
CA ARG A 81 5.69 11.48 10.08
C ARG A 81 4.28 12.07 10.19
N ILE A 82 3.35 11.64 9.35
CA ILE A 82 1.95 12.10 9.39
C ILE A 82 1.35 11.85 10.78
N SER A 83 1.50 10.63 11.30
CA SER A 83 0.96 10.26 12.61
C SER A 83 1.52 11.15 13.74
N LYS A 84 2.83 11.42 13.70
CA LYS A 84 3.49 12.29 14.68
C LYS A 84 2.98 13.73 14.56
N THR A 85 2.90 14.26 13.34
CA THR A 85 2.45 15.64 13.10
C THR A 85 0.98 15.84 13.45
N ALA A 86 0.13 14.85 13.20
CA ALA A 86 -1.29 14.88 13.55
C ALA A 86 -1.57 14.62 15.05
N GLY A 87 -0.55 14.31 15.85
CA GLY A 87 -0.72 14.07 17.29
C GLY A 87 -1.56 12.82 17.61
N LEU A 88 -1.51 11.79 16.76
CA LEU A 88 -2.28 10.57 16.98
C LEU A 88 -1.79 9.82 18.23
N SER A 89 -2.69 9.05 18.85
CA SER A 89 -2.41 8.26 20.07
C SER A 89 -1.27 7.25 19.91
N LYS A 90 -1.00 6.82 18.68
CA LYS A 90 0.12 5.93 18.34
C LYS A 90 0.80 6.39 17.05
N ARG A 91 2.08 6.07 16.93
CA ARG A 91 2.84 6.27 15.69
C ARG A 91 2.53 5.14 14.71
N TYR A 92 1.66 5.39 13.74
CA TYR A 92 1.39 4.43 12.66
C TYR A 92 2.51 4.45 11.61
N THR A 93 2.90 3.27 11.14
CA THR A 93 3.90 3.11 10.07
C THR A 93 3.25 2.55 8.81
N ASN A 94 3.91 2.66 7.65
CA ASN A 94 3.37 2.10 6.40
C ASN A 94 3.04 0.60 6.54
N HIS A 95 3.89 -0.13 7.27
CA HIS A 95 3.68 -1.56 7.55
C HIS A 95 2.47 -1.80 8.46
N TYR A 96 2.24 -0.93 9.46
CA TYR A 96 1.08 -1.05 10.33
C TYR A 96 -0.23 -0.84 9.56
N ILE A 97 -0.29 0.15 8.66
CA ILE A 97 -1.48 0.38 7.82
C ILE A 97 -1.80 -0.87 6.97
N LYS A 98 -0.77 -1.49 6.39
CA LYS A 98 -0.93 -2.74 5.62
C LYS A 98 -1.49 -3.88 6.49
N ALA A 99 -1.04 -3.99 7.74
CA ALA A 99 -1.56 -4.97 8.70
C ALA A 99 -3.03 -4.69 9.02
N THR A 100 -3.37 -3.45 9.34
CA THR A 100 -4.74 -3.04 9.67
C THR A 100 -5.71 -3.38 8.53
N VAL A 101 -5.33 -3.16 7.27
CA VAL A 101 -6.14 -3.54 6.11
C VAL A 101 -6.36 -5.05 6.06
N ALA A 102 -5.30 -5.85 6.20
CA ALA A 102 -5.39 -7.31 6.19
C ALA A 102 -6.30 -7.85 7.31
N ILE A 103 -6.13 -7.34 8.54
CA ILE A 103 -6.97 -7.69 9.70
C ILE A 103 -8.42 -7.29 9.44
N GLY A 104 -8.65 -6.07 8.95
CA GLY A 104 -9.99 -5.56 8.67
C GLY A 104 -10.75 -6.41 7.64
N LEU A 105 -10.08 -6.81 6.55
CA LEU A 105 -10.67 -7.69 5.54
C LEU A 105 -10.97 -9.09 6.10
N LYS A 106 -10.06 -9.66 6.90
CA LYS A 106 -10.32 -10.97 7.56
C LYS A 106 -11.52 -10.88 8.51
N LYS A 107 -11.61 -9.81 9.31
CA LYS A 107 -12.76 -9.56 10.20
C LYS A 107 -14.08 -9.36 9.44
N ALA A 108 -14.02 -8.82 8.23
CA ALA A 108 -15.17 -8.69 7.33
C ALA A 108 -15.54 -10.01 6.62
N GLY A 109 -14.83 -11.11 6.89
CA GLY A 109 -15.10 -12.42 6.30
C GLY A 109 -14.58 -12.60 4.87
N VAL A 110 -13.69 -11.70 4.40
CA VAL A 110 -13.07 -11.85 3.08
C VAL A 110 -12.12 -13.05 3.09
N ASP A 111 -12.16 -13.85 2.03
CA ASP A 111 -11.30 -15.01 1.86
C ASP A 111 -9.80 -14.64 1.87
N LEU A 112 -8.98 -15.52 2.44
CA LEU A 112 -7.54 -15.32 2.59
C LEU A 112 -6.81 -15.19 1.25
N LEU A 113 -7.24 -15.90 0.19
CA LEU A 113 -6.62 -15.77 -1.13
C LEU A 113 -6.87 -14.38 -1.74
N SER A 114 -8.07 -13.85 -1.55
CA SER A 114 -8.46 -12.50 -1.97
C SER A 114 -7.68 -11.44 -1.19
N ILE A 115 -7.52 -11.61 0.13
CA ILE A 115 -6.69 -10.73 0.96
C ILE A 115 -5.23 -10.81 0.52
N MET A 116 -4.70 -12.00 0.22
CA MET A 116 -3.34 -12.16 -0.29
C MET A 116 -3.12 -11.41 -1.60
N SER A 117 -4.08 -11.48 -2.54
CA SER A 117 -3.99 -10.74 -3.80
C SER A 117 -3.89 -9.23 -3.55
N VAL A 118 -4.80 -8.66 -2.75
CA VAL A 118 -4.83 -7.22 -2.45
C VAL A 118 -3.59 -6.76 -1.67
N THR A 119 -3.12 -7.58 -0.73
CA THR A 119 -1.99 -7.22 0.14
C THR A 119 -0.64 -7.65 -0.42
N GLY A 120 -0.59 -8.36 -1.55
CA GLY A 120 0.64 -8.84 -2.18
C GLY A 120 1.42 -9.87 -1.35
N HIS A 121 0.75 -10.67 -0.51
CA HIS A 121 1.38 -11.79 0.20
C HIS A 121 1.47 -13.01 -0.71
N ARG A 122 2.60 -13.72 -0.69
CA ARG A 122 2.86 -14.86 -1.59
C ARG A 122 2.27 -16.19 -1.09
N ASN A 123 1.97 -16.30 0.20
CA ASN A 123 1.39 -17.51 0.78
C ASN A 123 0.47 -17.20 1.97
N VAL A 124 -0.53 -18.07 2.18
CA VAL A 124 -1.57 -17.90 3.20
C VAL A 124 -0.97 -17.94 4.60
N LYS A 125 -0.02 -18.86 4.86
CA LYS A 125 0.61 -19.00 6.18
C LYS A 125 1.33 -17.73 6.63
N SER A 126 2.01 -17.05 5.71
CA SER A 126 2.67 -15.76 5.96
C SER A 126 1.66 -14.67 6.24
N LEU A 127 0.49 -14.69 5.59
CA LEU A 127 -0.58 -13.74 5.86
C LEU A 127 -1.23 -14.02 7.23
N ASP A 128 -1.53 -15.28 7.55
CA ASP A 128 -2.13 -15.65 8.83
C ASP A 128 -1.21 -15.32 10.00
N SER A 129 0.07 -15.72 9.93
CA SER A 129 1.06 -15.35 10.95
C SER A 129 1.24 -13.84 11.06
N TYR A 130 1.14 -13.11 9.95
CA TYR A 130 1.21 -11.65 9.94
C TYR A 130 0.01 -11.00 10.64
N ILE A 131 -1.20 -11.49 10.36
CA ILE A 131 -2.43 -11.03 11.00
C ILE A 131 -2.41 -11.38 12.49
N GLU A 132 -2.06 -12.61 12.87
CA GLU A 132 -1.95 -13.04 14.27
C GLU A 132 -0.88 -12.24 15.02
N GLY A 133 0.32 -12.08 14.44
CA GLY A 133 1.41 -11.30 15.05
C GLY A 133 1.06 -9.81 15.21
N SER A 134 0.23 -9.25 14.32
CA SER A 134 -0.24 -7.87 14.44
C SER A 134 -1.28 -7.65 15.54
N THR A 135 -2.03 -8.69 15.91
CA THR A 135 -2.92 -8.67 17.10
C THR A 135 -2.13 -8.68 18.42
N TYR A 136 -0.87 -9.11 18.42
CA TYR A 136 0.00 -9.11 19.60
C TYR A 136 0.72 -7.77 19.88
N GLN A 137 0.60 -6.75 19.02
CA GLN A 137 1.06 -5.39 19.34
C GLN A 137 -0.05 -4.47 19.87
N ASP A 138 -1.13 -5.07 20.35
CA ASP A 138 -2.14 -4.45 21.21
C ASP A 138 -1.79 -4.70 22.69
N HIS A 139 -0.56 -4.35 23.08
CA HIS A 139 -0.21 -4.26 24.49
C HIS A 139 -0.80 -2.95 25.02
N ARG A 140 -1.94 -3.12 25.72
CA ARG A 140 -2.42 -2.28 26.83
C ARG A 140 -1.37 -1.26 27.30
N GLN A 141 -1.61 0.01 27.03
CA GLN A 141 -1.37 1.10 27.99
C GLN A 141 -2.36 2.23 27.67
N LEU A 142 -3.57 2.08 28.23
CA LEU A 142 -4.20 3.18 28.96
C LEU A 142 -3.90 2.91 30.44
#